data_AF-A0A1C6KUD3-F1
#
_entry.id   AF-A0A1C6KUD3-F1
#
_cell.length_a   1.000
_cell.length_b   1.000
_cell.length_c   1.000
_cell.angle_alpha   90.00
_cell.angle_beta   90.00
_cell.angle_gamma   90.00
#
_symmetry.space_group_name_H-M   'P 1'
#
loop_
_entity.id
_entity.type
_entity.pdbx_description
1 polymer ?
#
loop_
_entity_poly.entity_id
_entity_poly.type
_entity_poly.pdbx_seq_one_letter_code
_entity_poly.pdbx_strand_id
1 'polypeptide(L)'
;MIWCVFDRDDNTNAMLSKAKQVAIKEGYQIAFSNPSFEVWFLLHFNNQTTPVENCEAAIKLLKKKGRLEQYEKNKEVYEQLKPLQEAAIDRAKKRVAVLQAEHTEILSRESNPVTTVAELVEYLNSKQ
;
A
#
# COMPACT_ATOMS: atom_id res chain seq x y z
N MET A 1 -16.87 4.75 -11.47
CA MET A 1 -16.24 4.02 -10.33
C MET A 1 -15.41 5.00 -9.55
N ILE A 2 -15.54 5.01 -8.22
CA ILE A 2 -14.83 5.93 -7.32
C ILE A 2 -13.90 5.09 -6.44
N TRP A 3 -12.66 5.54 -6.30
CA TRP A 3 -11.64 4.94 -5.44
C TRP A 3 -11.32 5.88 -4.27
N CYS A 4 -11.40 5.35 -3.06
CA CYS A 4 -10.91 6.00 -1.85
C CYS A 4 -9.50 5.49 -1.54
N VAL A 5 -8.52 6.39 -1.57
CA VAL A 5 -7.12 6.05 -1.28
C VAL A 5 -6.74 6.64 0.06
N PHE A 6 -6.32 5.79 1.01
CA PHE A 6 -5.86 6.23 2.33
C PHE A 6 -4.93 5.17 2.93
N ASP A 7 -4.17 5.56 3.95
CA ASP A 7 -3.33 4.64 4.72
C ASP A 7 -3.83 4.46 6.15
N ARG A 8 -3.20 3.55 6.88
CA ARG A 8 -3.58 3.21 8.25
C ARG A 8 -3.37 4.42 9.16
N ASP A 9 -2.22 5.08 9.08
CA ASP A 9 -1.84 6.24 9.91
C ASP A 9 -2.21 6.02 11.40
N ASP A 10 -2.95 6.92 12.04
CA ASP A 10 -3.43 6.72 13.42
C ASP A 10 -4.81 6.05 13.52
N ASN A 11 -5.39 5.60 12.40
CA ASN A 11 -6.72 5.01 12.39
C ASN A 11 -6.80 3.70 13.21
N THR A 12 -7.87 3.59 14.00
CA THR A 12 -8.19 2.38 14.77
C THR A 12 -8.91 1.34 13.91
N ASN A 13 -8.91 0.07 14.32
CA ASN A 13 -9.67 -0.98 13.63
C ASN A 13 -11.18 -0.67 13.54
N ALA A 14 -11.73 0.04 14.53
CA ALA A 14 -13.12 0.50 14.49
C ALA A 14 -13.36 1.54 13.37
N MET A 15 -12.44 2.49 13.20
CA MET A 15 -12.51 3.49 12.12
C MET A 15 -12.34 2.83 10.74
N LEU A 16 -11.38 1.90 10.61
CA LEU A 16 -11.14 1.15 9.37
C LEU A 16 -12.35 0.28 8.99
N SER A 17 -12.94 -0.43 9.97
CA SER A 17 -14.15 -1.23 9.75
C SER A 17 -15.33 -0.35 9.32
N LYS A 18 -15.50 0.83 9.94
CA LYS A 18 -16.52 1.80 9.54
C LYS A 18 -16.29 2.29 8.10
N ALA A 19 -15.04 2.62 7.74
CA ALA A 19 -14.71 3.04 6.38
C ALA A 19 -15.02 1.93 5.35
N LYS A 20 -14.69 0.67 5.66
CA LYS A 20 -15.02 -0.50 4.84
C LYS A 20 -16.54 -0.62 4.63
N GLN A 21 -17.34 -0.51 5.70
CA GLN A 21 -18.80 -0.59 5.63
C GLN A 21 -19.40 0.53 4.78
N VAL A 22 -18.92 1.77 4.94
CA VAL A 22 -19.38 2.90 4.14
C VAL A 22 -19.03 2.71 2.67
N ALA A 23 -17.81 2.28 2.36
CA ALA A 23 -17.41 2.04 0.97
C ALA A 23 -18.26 0.96 0.31
N ILE A 24 -18.56 -0.15 1.00
CA ILE A 24 -19.45 -1.20 0.49
C ILE A 24 -20.85 -0.63 0.22
N LYS A 25 -21.40 0.11 1.19
CA LYS A 25 -22.75 0.69 1.09
C LYS A 25 -22.89 1.65 -0.10
N GLU A 26 -21.89 2.50 -0.31
CA GLU A 26 -21.91 3.53 -1.35
C GLU A 26 -21.31 3.05 -2.70
N GLY A 27 -20.81 1.81 -2.76
CA GLY A 27 -20.20 1.22 -3.97
C GLY A 27 -18.81 1.77 -4.30
N TYR A 28 -18.07 2.26 -3.31
CA TYR A 28 -16.69 2.73 -3.46
C TYR A 28 -15.68 1.59 -3.37
N GLN A 29 -14.58 1.73 -4.10
CA GLN A 29 -13.41 0.86 -3.99
C GLN A 29 -12.39 1.48 -3.03
N ILE A 30 -11.60 0.66 -2.32
CA ILE A 30 -10.59 1.15 -1.37
C ILE A 30 -9.19 0.69 -1.80
N ALA A 31 -8.28 1.66 -1.91
CA ALA A 31 -6.84 1.42 -1.97
C ALA A 31 -6.22 1.81 -0.62
N PHE A 32 -5.90 0.81 0.19
CA PHE A 32 -5.41 0.93 1.56
C PHE A 32 -3.91 0.65 1.64
N SER A 33 -3.17 1.32 2.55
CA SER A 33 -1.77 0.97 2.87
C SER A 33 -1.53 0.96 4.38
N ASN A 34 -0.72 0.04 4.90
CA ASN A 34 -0.42 -0.08 6.33
C ASN A 34 1.09 -0.35 6.54
N PRO A 35 1.82 0.49 7.31
CA PRO A 35 1.31 1.63 8.10
C PRO A 35 1.02 2.89 7.29
N SER A 36 1.72 3.10 6.17
CA SER A 36 1.66 4.33 5.39
C SER A 36 1.71 4.04 3.89
N PHE A 37 1.38 5.05 3.07
CA PHE A 37 1.45 4.93 1.62
C PHE A 37 2.83 4.51 1.08
N GLU A 38 3.92 4.86 1.77
CA GLU A 38 5.29 4.49 1.37
C GLU A 38 5.55 2.98 1.28
N VAL A 39 4.69 2.14 1.88
CA VAL A 39 4.74 0.69 1.67
C VAL A 39 4.60 0.34 0.19
N TRP A 40 3.75 1.05 -0.55
CA TRP A 40 3.63 0.88 -2.00
C TRP A 40 4.96 1.16 -2.72
N PHE A 41 5.68 2.19 -2.32
CA PHE A 41 7.00 2.51 -2.91
C PHE A 41 8.05 1.47 -2.55
N LEU A 42 8.04 0.92 -1.32
CA LEU A 42 8.98 -0.12 -0.92
C LEU A 42 8.87 -1.35 -1.81
N LEU A 43 7.64 -1.74 -2.15
CA LEU A 43 7.38 -2.93 -2.96
C LEU A 43 7.95 -2.85 -4.38
N HIS A 44 8.33 -1.68 -4.90
CA HIS A 44 9.03 -1.56 -6.18
C HIS A 44 10.45 -2.12 -6.10
N PHE A 45 11.12 -2.01 -4.96
CA PHE A 45 12.52 -2.38 -4.80
C PHE A 45 12.71 -3.74 -4.13
N ASN A 46 11.86 -4.10 -3.16
CA ASN A 46 11.99 -5.36 -2.43
C ASN A 46 10.63 -5.94 -2.03
N ASN A 47 10.61 -7.24 -1.73
CA ASN A 47 9.46 -7.85 -1.08
C ASN A 47 9.46 -7.47 0.42
N GLN A 48 8.67 -6.48 0.81
CA GLN A 48 8.59 -6.00 2.19
C GLN A 48 7.57 -6.83 2.97
N THR A 49 8.05 -7.81 3.74
CA THR A 49 7.22 -8.68 4.59
C THR A 49 7.35 -8.35 6.08
N THR A 50 8.48 -7.75 6.49
CA THR A 50 8.70 -7.31 7.87
C THR A 50 7.81 -6.11 8.19
N PRO A 51 7.09 -6.11 9.33
CA PRO A 51 6.32 -4.96 9.78
C PRO A 51 7.14 -3.67 9.77
N VAL A 52 6.51 -2.59 9.31
CA VAL A 52 7.10 -1.26 9.30
C VAL A 52 6.44 -0.45 10.41
N GLU A 53 7.23 0.19 11.27
CA GLU A 53 6.69 0.83 12.47
C GLU A 53 5.74 2.00 12.16
N ASN A 54 6.18 2.90 11.28
CA ASN A 54 5.50 4.14 10.91
C ASN A 54 6.00 4.66 9.55
N CYS A 55 5.47 5.80 9.12
CA CYS A 55 5.85 6.48 7.88
C CYS A 55 7.36 6.80 7.87
N GLU A 56 7.94 7.29 8.97
CA GLU A 56 9.36 7.65 9.07
C GLU A 56 10.26 6.43 8.86
N ALA A 57 9.90 5.28 9.41
CA ALA A 57 10.60 4.01 9.20
C ALA A 57 10.52 3.57 7.74
N ALA A 58 9.35 3.71 7.10
CA ALA A 58 9.19 3.43 5.67
C ALA A 58 10.10 4.33 4.81
N ILE A 59 10.14 5.64 5.10
CA ILE A 59 11.01 6.61 4.43
C ILE A 59 12.49 6.24 4.60
N LYS A 60 12.93 5.87 5.81
CA LYS A 60 14.31 5.41 6.05
C LYS A 60 14.65 4.18 5.21
N LEU A 61 13.71 3.25 5.07
CA LEU A 61 13.88 2.08 4.20
C LEU A 61 13.95 2.46 2.71
N LEU A 62 13.18 3.46 2.26
CA LEU A 62 13.22 3.96 0.89
C LEU A 62 14.55 4.66 0.56
N LYS A 63 15.17 5.33 1.53
CA LYS A 63 16.46 6.02 1.38
C LYS A 63 17.69 5.10 1.33
N LYS A 64 17.51 3.78 1.44
CA LYS A 64 18.64 2.84 1.32
C LYS A 64 19.23 2.85 -0.09
N LYS A 65 20.52 2.54 -0.19
CA LYS A 65 21.27 2.50 -1.45
C LYS A 65 20.57 1.65 -2.51
N GLY A 66 20.49 2.16 -3.74
CA GLY A 66 19.84 1.48 -4.87
C GLY A 66 18.30 1.53 -4.84
N ARG A 67 17.73 2.46 -4.07
CA ARG A 67 16.28 2.75 -4.03
C ARG A 67 16.05 4.23 -4.32
N LEU A 68 15.27 4.92 -3.49
CA LEU A 68 15.02 6.35 -3.57
C LEU A 68 15.88 7.07 -2.51
N GLU A 69 17.20 7.08 -2.72
CA GLU A 69 18.20 7.58 -1.75
C GLU A 69 17.93 9.02 -1.28
N GLN A 70 17.34 9.83 -2.17
CA GLN A 70 16.99 11.22 -1.92
C GLN A 70 15.48 11.43 -1.79
N TYR A 71 14.71 10.40 -1.40
CA TYR A 71 13.26 10.52 -1.26
C TYR A 71 12.87 11.54 -0.19
N GLU A 72 11.93 12.42 -0.51
CA GLU A 72 11.26 13.28 0.46
C GLU A 72 9.77 13.27 0.14
N LYS A 73 8.93 13.60 1.12
CA LYS A 73 7.50 13.75 0.87
C LYS A 73 7.30 14.75 -0.27
N ASN A 74 6.41 14.44 -1.20
CA ASN A 74 6.13 15.20 -2.43
C ASN A 74 7.23 15.19 -3.51
N LYS A 75 8.29 14.40 -3.36
CA LYS A 75 9.26 14.23 -4.45
C LYS A 75 8.66 13.40 -5.57
N GLU A 76 8.82 13.87 -6.80
CA GLU A 76 8.42 13.13 -7.98
C GLU A 76 9.35 11.92 -8.19
N VAL A 77 8.77 10.73 -8.05
CA VAL A 77 9.47 9.45 -8.17
C VAL A 77 8.85 8.53 -9.20
N TYR A 78 7.81 8.98 -9.91
CA TYR A 78 7.03 8.16 -10.83
C TYR A 78 7.90 7.47 -11.89
N GLU A 79 8.76 8.23 -12.58
CA GLU A 79 9.64 7.67 -13.63
C GLU A 79 10.65 6.65 -13.09
N GLN A 80 11.05 6.75 -11.82
CA GLN A 80 11.93 5.76 -11.19
C GLN A 80 11.17 4.48 -10.80
N LEU A 81 9.90 4.61 -10.45
CA LEU A 81 9.06 3.50 -10.01
C LEU A 81 8.41 2.75 -11.19
N LYS A 82 8.05 3.45 -12.27
CA LYS A 82 7.32 2.90 -13.42
C LYS A 82 7.93 1.61 -13.99
N PRO A 83 9.25 1.50 -14.22
CA PRO A 83 9.85 0.27 -14.73
C PRO A 83 9.74 -0.93 -13.76
N LEU A 84 9.52 -0.67 -12.47
CA LEU A 84 9.44 -1.68 -11.41
C LEU A 84 7.99 -1.98 -10.99
N GLN A 85 7.01 -1.33 -11.62
CA GLN A 85 5.62 -1.35 -11.19
C GLN A 85 5.02 -2.76 -11.24
N GLU A 86 5.30 -3.54 -12.28
CA GLU A 86 4.79 -4.92 -12.39
C GLU A 86 5.26 -5.81 -11.23
N ALA A 87 6.54 -5.68 -10.85
CA ALA A 87 7.09 -6.39 -9.69
C ALA A 87 6.44 -5.92 -8.38
N ALA A 88 6.12 -4.64 -8.24
CA ALA A 88 5.42 -4.11 -7.08
C ALA A 88 3.99 -4.66 -6.96
N ILE A 89 3.27 -4.75 -8.08
CA ILE A 89 1.93 -5.34 -8.16
C ILE A 89 1.96 -6.80 -7.71
N ASP A 90 2.86 -7.62 -8.27
CA ASP A 90 3.00 -9.03 -7.91
C ASP A 90 3.30 -9.22 -6.41
N ARG A 91 4.25 -8.44 -5.87
CA ARG A 91 4.60 -8.49 -4.44
C ARG A 91 3.43 -8.08 -3.54
N ALA A 92 2.69 -7.03 -3.90
CA ALA A 92 1.52 -6.58 -3.15
C ALA A 92 0.43 -7.66 -3.11
N LYS A 93 0.10 -8.26 -4.27
CA LYS A 93 -0.91 -9.32 -4.38
C LYS A 93 -0.51 -10.57 -3.59
N LYS A 94 0.76 -10.97 -3.66
CA LYS A 94 1.30 -12.07 -2.84
C LYS A 94 1.15 -11.78 -1.35
N ARG A 95 1.45 -10.56 -0.90
CA ARG A 95 1.30 -10.19 0.51
C ARG A 95 -0.17 -10.24 0.96
N VAL A 96 -1.10 -9.72 0.16
CA VAL A 96 -2.54 -9.81 0.43
C VAL A 96 -3.00 -11.26 0.52
N ALA A 97 -2.59 -12.11 -0.42
CA ALA A 97 -2.96 -13.53 -0.44
C ALA A 97 -2.44 -14.29 0.80
N VAL A 98 -1.21 -14.01 1.24
CA VAL A 98 -0.66 -14.58 2.49
C VAL A 98 -1.49 -14.17 3.70
N LEU A 99 -1.80 -12.87 3.84
CA LEU A 99 -2.60 -12.37 4.96
C LEU A 99 -4.02 -12.97 4.96
N GLN A 100 -4.63 -13.15 3.80
CA GLN A 100 -5.93 -13.81 3.66
C GLN A 100 -5.89 -15.28 4.06
N ALA A 101 -4.83 -16.01 3.67
CA ALA A 101 -4.61 -17.39 4.08
C ALA A 101 -4.38 -17.53 5.60
N GLU A 102 -3.79 -16.50 6.22
CA GLU A 102 -3.62 -16.37 7.67
C GLU A 102 -4.89 -15.83 8.38
N HIS A 103 -6.00 -15.65 7.67
CA HIS A 103 -7.25 -15.07 8.17
C HIS A 103 -7.09 -13.67 8.80
N THR A 104 -6.11 -12.89 8.33
CA THR A 104 -5.90 -11.51 8.75
C THR A 104 -6.73 -10.56 7.87
N GLU A 105 -7.58 -9.75 8.51
CA GLU A 105 -8.34 -8.70 7.82
C GLU A 105 -7.40 -7.65 7.21
N ILE A 106 -7.58 -7.33 5.93
CA ILE A 106 -6.67 -6.41 5.21
C ILE A 106 -6.83 -4.97 5.72
N LEU A 107 -8.07 -4.49 5.90
CA LEU A 107 -8.37 -3.18 6.48
C LEU A 107 -8.31 -3.23 8.01
N SER A 108 -7.12 -3.51 8.53
CA SER A 108 -6.83 -3.60 9.96
C SER A 108 -5.43 -3.07 10.26
N ARG A 109 -5.09 -2.94 11.54
CA ARG A 109 -3.73 -2.60 11.99
C ARG A 109 -2.80 -3.80 11.91
N GLU A 110 -3.35 -5.00 12.05
CA GLU A 110 -2.67 -6.29 12.09
C GLU A 110 -2.11 -6.70 10.71
N SER A 111 -2.64 -6.14 9.63
CA SER A 111 -2.19 -6.42 8.26
C SER A 111 -0.81 -5.82 7.91
N ASN A 112 -0.10 -5.21 8.86
CA ASN A 112 1.19 -4.56 8.59
C ASN A 112 2.29 -5.59 8.23
N PRO A 113 3.04 -5.42 7.12
CA PRO A 113 2.84 -4.42 6.08
C PRO A 113 1.87 -4.94 4.99
N VAL A 114 1.03 -4.06 4.46
CA VAL A 114 0.17 -4.37 3.30
C VAL A 114 -0.13 -3.12 2.49
N THR A 115 -0.44 -3.29 1.21
CA THR A 115 -1.09 -2.27 0.41
C THR A 115 -1.98 -2.90 -0.66
N THR A 116 -3.17 -2.35 -0.86
CA THR A 116 -4.08 -2.71 -1.97
C THR A 116 -4.04 -1.67 -3.10
N VAL A 117 -3.09 -0.72 -3.06
CA VAL A 117 -2.86 0.26 -4.15
C VAL A 117 -2.55 -0.45 -5.48
N ALA A 118 -2.01 -1.66 -5.44
CA ALA A 118 -1.84 -2.51 -6.62
C ALA A 118 -3.14 -2.71 -7.42
N GLU A 119 -4.28 -2.91 -6.75
CA GLU A 119 -5.58 -3.10 -7.41
C GLU A 119 -6.03 -1.83 -8.15
N LEU A 120 -5.81 -0.66 -7.54
CA LEU A 120 -6.05 0.63 -8.18
C LEU A 120 -5.14 0.82 -9.39
N VAL A 121 -3.85 0.51 -9.27
CA VAL A 121 -2.88 0.67 -10.36
C VAL A 121 -3.20 -0.29 -11.52
N GLU A 122 -3.53 -1.55 -11.24
CA GLU A 122 -4.00 -2.50 -12.26
C GLU A 122 -5.24 -1.96 -12.98
N TYR A 123 -6.20 -1.41 -12.23
CA TYR A 123 -7.37 -0.75 -12.81
C TYR A 123 -6.99 0.41 -13.72
N LEU A 124 -6.13 1.33 -13.27
CA LEU A 124 -5.70 2.49 -14.06
C LEU A 124 -4.95 2.08 -15.34
N ASN A 125 -4.08 1.08 -15.25
CA ASN A 125 -3.34 0.55 -16.40
C ASN A 125 -4.28 -0.09 -17.43
N SER A 126 -5.38 -0.70 -17.00
CA SER A 126 -6.40 -1.27 -17.92
C SER A 126 -7.21 -0.22 -18.69
N LYS A 127 -7.02 1.08 -18.39
CA LYS A 127 -7.74 2.21 -19.02
C LYS A 127 -6.87 3.04 -19.95
N GLN A 128 -5.58 2.73 -20.07
CA GLN A 128 -4.68 3.33 -21.06
C GLN A 128 -4.79 2.59 -22.38
#